data_AF-A0A9P7EXX3-F1
#
_entry.id   AF-A0A9P7EXX3-F1
#
_cell.length_a   1.000
_cell.length_b   1.000
_cell.length_c   1.000
_cell.angle_alpha   90.00
_cell.angle_beta   90.00
_cell.angle_gamma   90.00
#
_symmetry.space_group_name_H-M   'P 1'
#
loop_
_entity.id
_entity.type
_entity.pdbx_description
1 polymer ?
#
loop_
_entity_poly.entity_id
_entity_poly.type
_entity_poly.pdbx_seq_one_letter_code
_entity_poly.pdbx_strand_id
1 'polypeptide(L)'
;MPPHNVDFKTRLKEIPEAELRRTQNIPHHTGGFGDVWQCIWSTSSSNPPVKVAIKAVRVHDSSQTALLAKAARGIRREAHVWANLKDDHILSLHGITTGFSHLPAFVSSWMTKGSLDSYLKQPISLSTSQKLVMSRQIASGLKYLHGKGIVHGDLTPTNVLINSDDKLCLADFGLSMILAESGNPTFNSCHGGNVRWMAPEMVALPDSEQEEPINQ
;
A
#
# COMPACT_ATOMS: atom_id res chain seq x y z
N MET A 1 -9.21 21.92 -14.29
CA MET A 1 -7.76 21.66 -14.17
C MET A 1 -7.50 20.22 -14.62
N PRO A 2 -6.44 19.93 -15.38
CA PRO A 2 -6.15 18.55 -15.76
C PRO A 2 -5.83 17.74 -14.50
N PRO A 3 -6.28 16.47 -14.40
CA PRO A 3 -6.13 15.63 -13.20
C PRO A 3 -4.67 15.14 -12.96
N HIS A 4 -3.70 15.72 -13.65
CA HIS A 4 -2.28 15.40 -13.58
C HIS A 4 -1.53 16.14 -12.44
N ASN A 5 -2.14 17.14 -11.81
CA ASN A 5 -1.44 18.04 -10.88
C ASN A 5 -1.60 17.62 -9.40
N VAL A 6 -1.28 16.37 -9.08
CA VAL A 6 -1.11 15.98 -7.68
C VAL A 6 0.22 16.55 -7.19
N ASP A 7 0.15 17.59 -6.37
CA ASP A 7 1.33 18.22 -5.79
C ASP A 7 1.94 17.34 -4.67
N PHE A 8 3.09 16.73 -4.94
CA PHE A 8 3.80 15.86 -4.01
C PHE A 8 4.81 16.66 -3.20
N LYS A 9 4.73 16.57 -1.87
CA LYS A 9 5.74 17.17 -0.96
C LYS A 9 7.14 16.57 -1.13
N THR A 10 7.21 15.31 -1.58
CA THR A 10 8.46 14.58 -1.83
C THR A 10 8.69 14.49 -3.34
N ARG A 11 9.93 14.72 -3.80
CA ARG A 11 10.27 14.56 -5.23
C ARG A 11 10.24 13.09 -5.63
N LEU A 12 9.22 12.69 -6.37
CA LEU A 12 9.10 11.34 -6.95
C LEU A 12 9.71 11.32 -8.35
N LYS A 13 10.32 10.19 -8.72
CA LYS A 13 10.73 9.95 -10.11
C LYS A 13 9.48 9.77 -10.96
N GLU A 14 9.33 10.57 -12.00
CA GLU A 14 8.32 10.34 -13.03
C GLU A 14 8.87 9.33 -14.04
N ILE A 15 8.13 8.25 -14.27
CA ILE A 15 8.48 7.19 -15.21
C ILE A 15 7.55 7.37 -16.42
N PRO A 16 8.08 7.62 -17.63
CA PRO A 16 7.25 7.81 -18.81
C PRO A 16 6.42 6.57 -19.12
N GLU A 17 5.14 6.75 -19.48
CA GLU A 17 4.27 5.62 -19.89
C GLU A 17 4.89 4.84 -21.07
N ALA A 18 5.60 5.53 -21.97
CA ALA A 18 6.26 4.90 -23.11
C ALA A 18 7.36 3.88 -22.71
N GLU A 19 7.92 3.98 -21.50
CA GLU A 19 8.88 3.00 -20.96
C GLU A 19 8.18 1.78 -20.32
N LEU A 20 6.86 1.81 -20.17
CA LEU A 20 6.06 0.84 -19.43
C LEU A 20 5.16 0.05 -20.37
N ARG A 21 5.53 -1.20 -20.64
CA ARG A 21 4.73 -2.09 -21.46
C ARG A 21 3.88 -3.03 -20.61
N ARG A 22 2.56 -2.89 -20.67
CA ARG A 22 1.60 -3.81 -20.03
C ARG A 22 1.84 -5.25 -20.51
N THR A 23 1.84 -6.21 -19.59
CA THR A 23 1.97 -7.64 -19.94
C THR A 23 0.64 -8.26 -20.37
N GLN A 24 -0.48 -7.66 -19.95
CA GLN A 24 -1.84 -8.08 -20.25
C GLN A 24 -2.73 -6.87 -20.50
N ASN A 25 -3.86 -7.08 -21.17
CA ASN A 25 -4.87 -6.05 -21.45
C ASN A 25 -5.84 -5.81 -20.28
N ILE A 26 -5.74 -6.61 -19.22
CA ILE A 26 -6.53 -6.48 -18.00
C ILE A 26 -5.62 -6.29 -16.78
N PRO A 27 -6.09 -5.62 -15.71
CA PRO A 27 -5.36 -5.59 -14.45
C PRO A 27 -5.19 -7.01 -13.89
N HIS A 28 -4.04 -7.28 -13.27
CA HIS A 28 -3.79 -8.54 -12.59
C HIS A 28 -4.59 -8.64 -11.27
N HIS A 29 -4.87 -7.51 -10.64
CA HIS A 29 -5.76 -7.44 -9.49
C HIS A 29 -6.64 -6.19 -9.59
N THR A 30 -7.93 -6.38 -9.38
CA THR A 30 -8.91 -5.30 -9.17
C THR A 30 -9.42 -5.40 -7.74
N GLY A 31 -9.40 -4.29 -6.98
CA GLY A 31 -9.80 -4.29 -5.57
C GLY A 31 -10.22 -2.91 -5.07
N GLY A 32 -10.51 -2.80 -3.77
CA GLY A 32 -10.95 -1.55 -3.14
C GLY A 32 -9.93 -0.40 -3.25
N PHE A 33 -8.66 -0.74 -3.45
CA PHE A 33 -7.56 0.22 -3.60
C PHE A 33 -7.27 0.62 -5.06
N GLY A 34 -8.05 0.11 -6.02
CA GLY A 34 -7.88 0.37 -7.45
C GLY A 34 -7.39 -0.85 -8.23
N ASP A 35 -6.70 -0.57 -9.33
CA ASP A 35 -6.23 -1.55 -10.32
C ASP A 35 -4.72 -1.72 -10.23
N VAL A 36 -4.25 -2.97 -10.16
CA VAL A 36 -2.82 -3.31 -10.19
C VAL A 36 -2.49 -3.97 -11.52
N TRP A 37 -1.64 -3.31 -12.30
CA TRP A 37 -1.16 -3.78 -13.59
C TRP A 37 0.25 -4.35 -13.46
N GLN A 38 0.51 -5.47 -14.13
CA GLN A 38 1.88 -5.93 -14.34
C GLN A 38 2.42 -5.32 -15.64
N CYS A 39 3.59 -4.70 -15.57
CA CYS A 39 4.27 -4.12 -16.72
C CYS A 39 5.74 -4.56 -16.78
N ILE A 40 6.31 -4.49 -17.97
CA ILE A 40 7.75 -4.51 -18.20
C ILE A 40 8.21 -3.07 -18.32
N TRP A 41 9.09 -2.66 -17.40
CA TRP A 41 9.78 -1.37 -17.47
C TRP A 41 11.10 -1.55 -18.21
N SER A 42 11.24 -0.85 -19.32
CA SER A 42 12.47 -0.83 -20.13
C SER A 42 12.86 0.61 -20.41
N THR A 43 14.06 0.99 -20.01
CA THR A 43 14.64 2.29 -20.35
C THR A 43 15.44 2.19 -21.65
N SER A 44 15.74 3.31 -22.30
CA SER A 44 16.70 3.36 -23.41
C SER A 44 18.15 3.06 -22.97
N SER A 45 18.42 2.97 -21.67
CA SER A 45 19.72 2.57 -21.13
C SER A 45 19.94 1.06 -21.25
N SER A 46 21.20 0.61 -21.23
CA SER A 46 21.61 -0.79 -21.35
C SER A 46 21.20 -1.72 -20.19
N ASN A 47 20.32 -1.26 -19.29
CA ASN A 47 19.82 -2.08 -18.20
C ASN A 47 18.80 -3.11 -18.72
N PRO A 48 18.79 -4.34 -18.18
CA PRO A 48 17.81 -5.33 -18.56
C PRO A 48 16.39 -4.87 -18.17
N PRO A 49 15.37 -5.19 -18.98
CA PRO A 49 13.98 -4.89 -18.63
C PRO A 49 13.57 -5.57 -17.32
N VAL A 50 12.82 -4.86 -16.48
CA VAL A 50 12.38 -5.36 -15.17
C VAL A 50 10.86 -5.41 -15.09
N LYS A 51 10.33 -6.39 -14.34
CA LYS A 51 8.89 -6.46 -14.06
C LYS A 51 8.52 -5.48 -12.94
N VAL A 52 7.50 -4.66 -13.18
CA VAL A 52 6.98 -3.69 -12.21
C VAL A 52 5.48 -3.85 -12.03
N ALA A 53 4.99 -3.46 -10.85
CA ALA A 53 3.58 -3.32 -10.53
C ALA A 53 3.18 -1.85 -10.64
N ILE A 54 2.07 -1.57 -11.31
CA ILE A 54 1.49 -0.24 -11.43
C ILE A 54 0.15 -0.21 -10.70
N LYS A 55 0.09 0.49 -9.56
CA LYS A 55 -1.12 0.67 -8.75
C LYS A 55 -1.80 1.97 -9.16
N ALA A 56 -2.95 1.86 -9.82
CA ALA A 56 -3.73 2.98 -10.33
C ALA A 56 -5.05 3.10 -9.56
N VAL A 57 -5.29 4.25 -8.94
CA VAL A 57 -6.52 4.50 -8.19
C VAL A 57 -7.68 4.71 -9.16
N ARG A 58 -8.71 3.89 -9.03
CA ARG A 58 -9.89 3.98 -9.89
C ARG A 58 -10.78 5.13 -9.45
N VAL A 59 -11.12 6.02 -10.39
CA VAL A 59 -12.14 7.04 -10.20
C VAL A 59 -13.15 6.87 -11.33
N HIS A 60 -14.34 6.36 -11.00
CA HIS A 60 -15.36 6.01 -11.98
C HIS A 60 -15.97 7.21 -12.69
N ASP A 61 -15.98 8.37 -12.02
CA ASP A 61 -16.55 9.61 -12.55
C ASP A 61 -15.61 10.78 -12.24
N SER A 62 -14.89 11.22 -13.27
CA SER A 62 -13.98 12.35 -13.18
C SER A 62 -14.67 13.71 -13.17
N SER A 63 -15.99 13.77 -13.36
CA SER A 63 -16.77 15.01 -13.17
C SER A 63 -16.97 15.34 -11.68
N GLN A 64 -16.88 14.32 -10.80
CA GLN A 64 -16.96 14.49 -9.35
C GLN A 64 -15.63 14.99 -8.76
N THR A 65 -15.42 16.31 -8.88
CA THR A 65 -14.23 17.01 -8.41
C THR A 65 -13.88 16.73 -6.95
N ALA A 66 -14.88 16.56 -6.07
CA ALA A 66 -14.67 16.26 -4.66
C ALA A 66 -14.06 14.87 -4.43
N LEU A 67 -14.53 13.84 -5.17
CA LEU A 67 -13.99 12.48 -5.10
C LEU A 67 -12.57 12.42 -5.66
N LEU A 68 -12.32 13.06 -6.81
CA LEU A 68 -10.98 13.20 -7.38
C LEU A 68 -10.03 13.88 -6.39
N ALA A 69 -10.45 14.97 -5.75
CA ALA A 69 -9.65 15.68 -4.76
C ALA A 69 -9.36 14.80 -3.53
N LYS A 70 -10.34 14.00 -3.07
CA LYS A 70 -10.14 13.04 -1.96
C LYS A 70 -9.12 11.96 -2.34
N ALA A 71 -9.25 11.36 -3.52
CA ALA A 71 -8.32 10.37 -4.03
C ALA A 71 -6.90 10.94 -4.21
N ALA A 72 -6.78 12.14 -4.78
CA ALA A 72 -5.51 12.85 -4.92
C ALA A 72 -4.82 13.12 -3.58
N ARG A 73 -5.57 13.46 -2.52
CA ARG A 73 -5.04 13.60 -1.15
C ARG A 73 -4.52 12.25 -0.61
N GLY A 74 -5.25 11.16 -0.87
CA GLY A 74 -4.83 9.81 -0.50
C GLY A 74 -3.50 9.42 -1.14
N ILE A 75 -3.40 9.56 -2.47
CA ILE A 75 -2.17 9.30 -3.24
C ILE A 75 -1.01 10.15 -2.70
N ARG A 76 -1.23 11.44 -2.44
CA ARG A 76 -0.20 12.32 -1.88
C ARG A 76 0.32 11.83 -0.53
N ARG A 77 -0.57 11.40 0.36
CA ARG A 77 -0.21 10.88 1.69
C ARG A 77 0.57 9.57 1.59
N GLU A 78 0.06 8.62 0.81
CA GLU A 78 0.72 7.31 0.59
C GLU A 78 2.11 7.52 0.01
N ALA A 79 2.24 8.38 -1.01
CA ALA A 79 3.52 8.71 -1.63
C ALA A 79 4.52 9.34 -0.65
N HIS A 80 4.04 10.24 0.21
CA HIS A 80 4.89 10.93 1.18
C HIS A 80 5.50 9.97 2.19
N VAL A 81 4.73 9.00 2.68
CA VAL A 81 5.24 7.94 3.56
C VAL A 81 6.17 7.03 2.76
N TRP A 82 5.68 6.46 1.66
CA TRP A 82 6.34 5.37 0.96
C TRP A 82 7.68 5.77 0.32
N ALA A 83 7.78 6.98 -0.25
CA ALA A 83 9.01 7.45 -0.89
C ALA A 83 10.21 7.60 0.06
N ASN A 84 9.96 7.69 1.36
CA ASN A 84 10.98 7.83 2.39
C ASN A 84 11.40 6.49 3.02
N LEU A 85 10.82 5.37 2.56
CA LEU A 85 11.13 4.03 3.05
C LEU A 85 12.14 3.34 2.13
N LYS A 86 13.22 2.84 2.74
CA LYS A 86 14.31 2.10 2.10
C LYS A 86 14.78 1.00 3.05
N ASP A 87 14.21 -0.18 2.88
CA ASP A 87 14.54 -1.38 3.64
C ASP A 87 14.23 -2.62 2.79
N ASP A 88 14.93 -3.71 3.06
CA ASP A 88 14.76 -4.97 2.35
C ASP A 88 13.35 -5.56 2.51
N HIS A 89 12.70 -5.37 3.65
CA HIS A 89 11.37 -5.91 3.93
C HIS A 89 10.26 -4.89 3.71
N ILE A 90 10.53 -3.84 2.92
CA ILE A 90 9.56 -2.85 2.48
C ILE A 90 9.51 -2.84 0.95
N LEU A 91 8.31 -2.83 0.38
CA LEU A 91 8.14 -2.83 -1.07
C LEU A 91 8.80 -1.56 -1.64
N SER A 92 9.63 -1.71 -2.67
CA SER A 92 10.33 -0.57 -3.26
C SER A 92 9.41 0.25 -4.17
N LEU A 93 9.30 1.56 -3.90
CA LEU A 93 8.67 2.54 -4.78
C LEU A 93 9.70 3.05 -5.79
N HIS A 94 9.50 2.77 -7.07
CA HIS A 94 10.37 3.27 -8.15
C HIS A 94 10.00 4.68 -8.58
N GLY A 95 8.72 5.05 -8.47
CA GLY A 95 8.24 6.36 -8.90
C GLY A 95 6.74 6.39 -9.15
N ILE A 96 6.33 7.33 -9.99
CA ILE A 96 4.96 7.52 -10.45
C ILE A 96 4.89 7.54 -11.98
N THR A 97 3.74 7.22 -12.54
CA THR A 97 3.45 7.33 -13.97
C THR A 97 2.03 7.86 -14.18
N THR A 98 1.77 8.44 -15.35
CA THR A 98 0.42 8.77 -15.83
C THR A 98 -0.05 7.72 -16.85
N GLY A 99 -1.27 7.86 -17.39
CA GLY A 99 -1.78 6.98 -18.47
C GLY A 99 -2.50 5.70 -18.05
N PHE A 100 -2.52 5.39 -16.75
CA PHE A 100 -3.23 4.22 -16.21
C PHE A 100 -4.57 4.55 -15.54
N SER A 101 -4.79 5.81 -15.17
CA SER A 101 -6.06 6.33 -14.65
C SER A 101 -6.12 7.85 -14.81
N HIS A 102 -7.18 8.49 -14.29
CA HIS A 102 -7.26 9.94 -14.22
C HIS A 102 -6.16 10.56 -13.33
N LEU A 103 -5.71 9.84 -12.30
CA LEU A 103 -4.67 10.30 -11.37
C LEU A 103 -3.34 9.58 -11.63
N PRO A 104 -2.20 10.14 -11.17
CA PRO A 104 -0.92 9.43 -11.19
C PRO A 104 -1.00 8.08 -10.48
N ALA A 105 -0.34 7.08 -11.05
CA ALA A 105 -0.24 5.72 -10.54
C ALA A 105 1.15 5.47 -9.94
N PHE A 106 1.24 4.59 -8.94
CA PHE A 106 2.52 4.21 -8.34
C PHE A 106 3.19 3.11 -9.13
N VAL A 107 4.50 3.21 -9.31
CA VAL A 107 5.34 2.17 -9.94
C VAL A 107 6.22 1.54 -8.87
N SER A 108 6.09 0.24 -8.66
CA SER A 108 6.84 -0.52 -7.65
C SER A 108 7.36 -1.84 -8.21
N SER A 109 8.22 -2.53 -7.46
CA SER A 109 8.73 -3.84 -7.88
C SER A 109 7.60 -4.87 -7.99
N TRP A 110 7.61 -5.70 -9.05
CA TRP A 110 6.65 -6.79 -9.18
C TRP A 110 7.02 -7.98 -8.28
N MET A 111 6.11 -8.39 -7.41
CA MET A 111 6.31 -9.49 -6.46
C MET A 111 5.71 -10.78 -7.04
N THR A 112 6.57 -11.62 -7.62
CA THR A 112 6.16 -12.73 -8.50
C THR A 112 5.32 -13.82 -7.85
N LYS A 113 5.44 -14.02 -6.53
CA LYS A 113 4.67 -15.02 -5.78
C LYS A 113 3.37 -14.43 -5.19
N GLY A 114 3.06 -13.17 -5.51
CA GLY A 114 1.82 -12.50 -5.10
C GLY A 114 1.82 -12.09 -3.64
N SER A 115 0.63 -11.95 -3.07
CA SER A 115 0.44 -11.67 -1.65
C SER A 115 0.54 -12.94 -0.80
N LEU A 116 0.90 -12.79 0.47
CA LEU A 116 0.96 -13.87 1.44
C LEU A 116 -0.40 -14.56 1.58
N ASP A 117 -1.50 -13.82 1.53
CA ASP A 117 -2.86 -14.38 1.48
C ASP A 117 -3.05 -15.37 0.31
N SER A 118 -2.71 -14.92 -0.91
CA SER A 118 -2.84 -15.76 -2.10
C SER A 118 -1.87 -16.93 -2.11
N TYR A 119 -0.68 -16.75 -1.54
CA TYR A 119 0.35 -17.77 -1.42
C TYR A 119 -0.07 -18.89 -0.45
N LEU A 120 -0.61 -18.54 0.71
CA LEU A 120 -1.03 -19.51 1.73
C LEU A 120 -2.31 -20.28 1.38
N LYS A 121 -3.10 -19.80 0.42
CA LYS A 121 -4.29 -20.50 -0.10
C LYS A 121 -3.96 -21.60 -1.11
N GLN A 122 -2.72 -21.65 -1.60
CA GLN A 122 -2.27 -22.71 -2.52
C GLN A 122 -2.08 -24.02 -1.75
N PRO A 123 -2.11 -25.18 -2.41
CA PRO A 123 -1.87 -26.48 -1.79
C PRO A 123 -0.37 -26.66 -1.46
N ILE A 124 0.13 -25.86 -0.52
CA ILE A 124 1.51 -25.85 -0.06
C ILE A 124 1.60 -26.32 1.39
N SER A 125 2.70 -26.98 1.73
CA SER A 125 3.01 -27.35 3.11
C SER A 125 4.25 -26.58 3.56
N LEU A 126 4.08 -25.75 4.58
CA LEU A 126 5.18 -24.98 5.18
C LEU A 126 5.63 -25.66 6.47
N SER A 127 6.92 -26.00 6.53
CA SER A 127 7.57 -26.41 7.77
C SER A 127 7.54 -25.28 8.81
N THR A 128 7.67 -25.64 10.09
CA THR A 128 7.79 -24.67 11.19
C THR A 128 8.94 -23.69 10.95
N SER A 129 10.06 -24.19 10.42
CA SER A 129 11.23 -23.36 10.09
C SER A 129 10.88 -22.29 9.04
N GLN A 130 10.20 -22.66 7.95
CA GLN A 130 9.78 -21.70 6.91
C GLN A 130 8.83 -20.64 7.48
N LYS A 131 7.86 -21.04 8.31
CA LYS A 131 6.94 -20.10 8.98
C LYS A 131 7.71 -19.09 9.83
N LEU A 132 8.67 -19.54 10.64
CA LEU A 132 9.51 -18.67 11.46
C LEU A 132 10.35 -17.70 10.62
N VAL A 133 10.91 -18.17 9.50
CA VAL A 133 11.66 -17.31 8.57
C VAL A 133 10.76 -16.22 8.00
N MET A 134 9.55 -16.56 7.55
CA MET A 134 8.58 -15.58 7.02
C MET A 134 8.17 -14.58 8.10
N SER A 135 7.84 -15.05 9.30
CA SER A 135 7.49 -14.17 10.44
C SER A 135 8.62 -13.21 10.80
N ARG A 136 9.87 -13.67 10.77
CA ARG A 136 11.05 -12.83 11.03
C ARG A 136 11.21 -11.72 9.99
N GLN A 137 10.98 -12.02 8.72
CA GLN A 137 11.04 -11.01 7.65
C GLN A 137 9.98 -9.91 7.85
N ILE A 138 8.74 -10.31 8.13
CA ILE A 138 7.64 -9.38 8.43
C ILE A 138 7.98 -8.51 9.65
N ALA A 139 8.45 -9.13 10.73
CA ALA A 139 8.85 -8.43 11.94
C ALA A 139 10.01 -7.44 11.71
N SER A 140 10.95 -7.78 10.83
CA SER A 140 12.04 -6.87 10.45
C SER A 140 11.53 -5.63 9.72
N GLY A 141 10.61 -5.79 8.76
CA GLY A 141 9.98 -4.66 8.07
C GLY A 141 9.19 -3.77 9.03
N LEU A 142 8.45 -4.35 9.98
CA LEU A 142 7.75 -3.58 11.02
C LEU A 142 8.71 -2.84 11.94
N LYS A 143 9.78 -3.51 12.39
CA LYS A 143 10.84 -2.87 13.20
C LYS A 143 11.42 -1.66 12.49
N TYR A 144 11.66 -1.76 11.19
CA TYR A 144 12.13 -0.63 10.38
C TYR A 144 11.13 0.53 10.37
N LEU A 145 9.84 0.27 10.09
CA LEU A 145 8.80 1.30 10.10
C LEU A 145 8.69 1.98 11.46
N HIS A 146 8.62 1.18 12.53
CA HIS A 146 8.48 1.69 13.90
C HIS A 146 9.72 2.49 14.32
N GLY A 147 10.92 2.10 13.88
CA GLY A 147 12.14 2.88 14.08
C GLY A 147 12.15 4.24 13.39
N LYS A 148 11.27 4.45 12.39
CA LYS A 148 11.01 5.75 11.75
C LYS A 148 9.79 6.47 12.33
N GLY A 149 9.19 5.96 13.40
CA GLY A 149 7.96 6.51 13.97
C GLY A 149 6.73 6.33 13.05
N ILE A 150 6.76 5.33 12.17
CA ILE A 150 5.68 5.05 11.22
C ILE A 150 4.93 3.80 11.67
N VAL A 151 3.61 3.91 11.82
CA VAL A 151 2.71 2.78 12.03
C VAL A 151 2.10 2.40 10.69
N HIS A 152 2.14 1.11 10.31
CA HIS A 152 1.60 0.63 9.04
C HIS A 152 0.09 0.89 8.92
N GLY A 153 -0.67 0.61 9.98
CA GLY A 153 -2.11 0.86 10.08
C GLY A 153 -3.01 -0.22 9.48
N ASP A 154 -2.51 -1.01 8.53
CA ASP A 154 -3.27 -2.08 7.86
C ASP A 154 -2.45 -3.35 7.61
N LEU A 155 -1.82 -3.90 8.65
CA LEU A 155 -0.98 -5.09 8.48
C LEU A 155 -1.85 -6.34 8.33
N THR A 156 -1.90 -6.87 7.11
CA THR A 156 -2.73 -8.04 6.74
C THR A 156 -1.97 -8.93 5.77
N PRO A 157 -2.33 -10.23 5.61
CA PRO A 157 -1.67 -11.11 4.65
C PRO A 157 -1.80 -10.64 3.19
N THR A 158 -2.78 -9.79 2.86
CA THR A 158 -2.89 -9.20 1.52
C THR A 158 -1.85 -8.11 1.27
N ASN A 159 -1.38 -7.46 2.33
CA ASN A 159 -0.41 -6.35 2.31
C ASN A 159 1.03 -6.81 2.56
N VAL A 160 1.27 -8.13 2.57
CA VAL A 160 2.61 -8.73 2.59
C VAL A 160 2.82 -9.41 1.24
N LEU A 161 3.80 -8.98 0.47
CA LEU A 161 4.08 -9.51 -0.87
C LEU A 161 5.36 -10.35 -0.90
N ILE A 162 5.42 -11.33 -1.81
CA ILE A 162 6.52 -12.30 -1.90
C ILE A 162 7.15 -12.27 -3.30
N ASN A 163 8.47 -12.10 -3.37
CA ASN A 163 9.21 -12.15 -4.64
C ASN A 163 9.64 -13.58 -5.03
N SER A 164 10.41 -13.73 -6.11
CA SER A 164 10.88 -15.05 -6.57
C SER A 164 11.77 -15.77 -5.56
N ASP A 165 12.50 -15.00 -4.76
CA ASP A 165 13.54 -15.46 -3.84
C ASP A 165 13.01 -15.68 -2.40
N ASP A 166 11.69 -15.77 -2.24
CA ASP A 166 11.01 -15.92 -0.94
C ASP A 166 11.28 -14.76 0.04
N LYS A 167 11.61 -13.58 -0.50
CA LYS A 167 11.71 -12.34 0.24
C LYS A 167 10.33 -11.70 0.39
N LEU A 168 9.96 -11.43 1.64
CA LEU A 168 8.70 -10.79 2.02
C LEU A 168 8.91 -9.28 2.19
N CYS A 169 8.02 -8.50 1.58
CA CYS A 169 7.98 -7.05 1.73
C CYS A 169 6.60 -6.59 2.18
N LEU A 170 6.55 -5.64 3.11
CA LEU A 170 5.33 -4.91 3.46
C LEU A 170 4.96 -3.96 2.31
N ALA A 171 3.68 -3.88 2.01
CA ALA A 171 3.10 -3.07 0.95
C ALA A 171 1.82 -2.37 1.43
N ASP A 172 1.34 -1.42 0.64
CA ASP A 172 0.14 -0.61 0.91
C ASP A 172 0.24 0.28 2.16
N PHE A 173 0.78 1.48 1.95
CA PHE A 173 0.97 2.49 3.00
C PHE A 173 -0.17 3.51 3.04
N GLY A 174 -1.32 3.23 2.41
CA GLY A 174 -2.44 4.16 2.31
C GLY A 174 -3.05 4.54 3.66
N LEU A 175 -2.96 3.65 4.65
CA LEU A 175 -3.42 3.86 6.03
C LEU A 175 -2.29 4.15 7.01
N SER A 176 -1.05 4.28 6.55
CA SER A 176 0.09 4.52 7.43
C SER A 176 0.07 5.91 8.08
N MET A 177 0.62 5.98 9.29
CA MET A 177 0.64 7.18 10.13
C MET A 177 2.06 7.49 10.61
N ILE A 178 2.45 8.76 10.52
CA ILE A 178 3.70 9.28 11.11
C ILE A 178 3.36 9.84 12.48
N LEU A 179 3.84 9.20 13.54
CA LEU A 179 3.45 9.51 14.93
C LEU A 179 3.82 10.94 15.35
N ALA A 180 4.90 11.51 14.81
CA ALA A 180 5.34 12.87 15.12
C ALA A 180 4.44 13.97 14.54
N GLU A 181 3.66 13.68 13.50
CA GLU A 181 2.75 14.64 12.85
C GLU A 181 1.30 14.53 13.35
N SER A 182 0.96 13.43 14.01
CA SER A 182 -0.39 13.16 14.53
C SER A 182 -0.53 13.62 15.99
N GLY A 183 -0.94 14.87 16.20
CA GLY A 183 -1.31 15.39 17.53
C GLY A 183 -2.54 14.73 18.15
N ASN A 184 -3.30 13.97 17.36
CA ASN A 184 -4.32 13.02 17.78
C ASN A 184 -4.40 11.91 16.72
N PRO A 185 -4.08 10.64 17.04
CA PRO A 185 -4.17 9.54 16.07
C PRO A 185 -5.64 9.20 15.83
N THR A 186 -6.34 9.97 14.99
CA THR A 186 -7.66 9.55 14.49
C THR A 186 -7.45 8.44 13.47
N PHE A 187 -7.66 7.21 13.93
CA PHE A 187 -7.60 6.01 13.12
C PHE A 187 -8.80 6.02 12.16
N ASN A 188 -8.58 6.45 10.91
CA ASN A 188 -9.62 6.41 9.89
C ASN A 188 -9.78 4.97 9.35
N SER A 189 -10.22 4.05 10.21
CA SER A 189 -10.61 2.67 9.86
C SER A 189 -12.05 2.61 9.31
N CYS A 190 -12.65 3.74 8.91
CA CYS A 190 -14.01 3.78 8.38
C CYS A 190 -14.20 3.18 6.96
N HIS A 191 -13.25 2.39 6.45
CA HIS A 191 -13.40 1.65 5.20
C HIS A 191 -13.36 0.14 5.44
N GLY A 192 -14.28 -0.40 6.24
CA GLY A 192 -14.70 -1.82 6.19
C GLY A 192 -13.60 -2.90 6.10
N GLY A 193 -12.41 -2.64 6.66
CA GLY A 193 -11.21 -3.41 6.36
C GLY A 193 -10.70 -4.16 7.59
N ASN A 194 -10.77 -5.48 7.51
CA ASN A 194 -10.00 -6.43 8.32
C ASN A 194 -10.07 -6.30 9.85
N VAL A 195 -11.30 -6.16 10.39
CA VAL A 195 -11.61 -6.22 11.84
C VAL A 195 -10.91 -7.39 12.56
N ARG A 196 -10.71 -8.53 11.89
CA ARG A 196 -10.03 -9.71 12.46
C ARG A 196 -8.56 -9.48 12.80
N TRP A 197 -7.94 -8.44 12.24
CA TRP A 197 -6.54 -8.07 12.43
C TRP A 197 -6.38 -6.80 13.28
N MET A 198 -7.49 -6.19 13.72
CA MET A 198 -7.46 -5.02 14.58
C MET A 198 -7.17 -5.42 16.02
N ALA A 199 -6.39 -4.59 16.71
CA ALA A 199 -6.18 -4.73 18.14
C ALA A 199 -7.49 -4.39 18.90
N PRO A 200 -7.77 -5.01 20.05
CA PRO A 200 -9.05 -4.86 20.76
C PRO A 200 -9.36 -3.40 21.14
N GLU A 201 -8.36 -2.61 21.51
CA GLU A 201 -8.48 -1.18 21.82
C GLU A 201 -8.97 -0.33 20.63
N MET A 202 -8.88 -0.86 19.41
CA MET A 202 -9.37 -0.21 18.20
C MET A 202 -10.85 -0.53 17.89
N VAL A 203 -11.40 -1.56 18.54
CA VAL A 203 -12.78 -2.04 18.34
C VAL A 203 -13.65 -1.72 19.54
N ALA A 204 -13.05 -1.42 20.70
CA ALA A 204 -13.76 -1.05 21.92
C ALA A 204 -14.75 0.10 21.63
N LEU A 205 -16.04 -0.22 21.74
CA LEU A 205 -17.11 0.75 21.75
C LEU A 205 -16.86 1.72 22.92
N PRO A 206 -17.20 3.01 22.79
CA PRO A 206 -17.20 3.90 23.95
C PRO A 206 -18.03 3.25 25.04
N ASP A 207 -17.49 3.16 26.26
CA ASP A 207 -18.18 2.60 27.41
C ASP A 207 -19.59 3.19 27.49
N SER A 208 -20.59 2.40 27.11
CA SER A 208 -21.97 2.65 27.47
C SER A 208 -22.06 2.36 28.95
N GLU A 209 -21.92 3.40 29.77
CA GLU A 209 -22.48 3.55 31.12
C GLU A 209 -21.82 4.76 31.81
N GLN A 210 -22.31 5.96 31.47
CA GLN A 210 -22.45 6.97 32.52
C GLN A 210 -23.77 6.64 33.21
N GLU A 211 -23.71 5.87 34.29
CA GLU A 211 -24.79 5.86 35.28
C GLU A 211 -25.07 7.31 35.68
N GLU A 212 -26.25 7.82 35.32
CA GLU A 212 -26.72 9.08 35.90
C GLU A 212 -26.82 8.90 37.42
N PRO A 213 -26.26 9.81 38.23
CA PRO A 213 -26.46 9.73 39.67
C PRO A 213 -27.93 9.94 39.96
N ILE A 214 -28.56 8.96 40.60
CA ILE A 214 -29.89 9.08 41.17
C ILE A 214 -29.83 10.22 42.20
N ASN A 215 -30.35 11.39 41.83
CA ASN A 215 -30.54 12.49 42.76
C ASN A 215 -31.54 12.05 43.84
N GLN A 216 -31.08 12.10 45.09
CA GLN A 216 -31.88 11.94 46.31
C GLN A 216 -32.85 13.09 46.50
#